data_AF-A0A2E5QJX4-F1
#
_entry.id   AF-A0A2E5QJX4-F1
#
_cell.length_a   1.000
_cell.length_b   1.000
_cell.length_c   1.000
_cell.angle_alpha   90.00
_cell.angle_beta   90.00
_cell.angle_gamma   90.00
#
_symmetry.space_group_name_H-M   'P 1'
#
loop_
_entity.id
_entity.type
_entity.pdbx_description
1 polymer ?
#
loop_
_entity_poly.entity_id
_entity_poly.type
_entity_poly.pdbx_seq_one_letter_code
_entity_poly.pdbx_strand_id
1 'polypeptide(L)'
;MTQMQSFEENLYGISPNFDVDGSTKKIPDMTLRIIESDESYGLIFIEPIQNGLANSLGNPLRRTLLGCLSGTAINWVKISGVDHEYSTVPHMKEEVIEFLMNIKGVRIKSQQSRPGRLRLEVSGEGEVKAGDIMATSDFEVLNPEYHLATLQDDNAQLSVELSVDHGVGYKTAERGSGMPIGVLPVDTIYTPIRKANFSIENIRVGDRSDLERLKFEIWTDRTLDPVTAFKNASKILMDNFFEFTRLGVDDNPDDNPAALLGISPESYNTLVESLNLSARTLNCLKRAGINRVGEVLQLPRGDLLKIRNFGQKSINELFDVLSTKGLLPSESSNSITEPTEEEEALPIEED
;
A
#
# COMPACT_ATOMS: atom_id res chain seq x y z
N MET A 1 -26.41 -47.93 8.34
CA MET A 1 -25.41 -46.84 8.34
C MET A 1 -23.98 -47.38 8.29
N THR A 2 -23.63 -48.38 9.11
CA THR A 2 -22.26 -48.94 9.17
C THR A 2 -21.76 -49.61 7.87
N GLN A 3 -22.66 -50.23 7.09
CA GLN A 3 -22.28 -50.85 5.80
C GLN A 3 -22.04 -49.84 4.66
N MET A 4 -22.57 -48.61 4.77
CA MET A 4 -22.34 -47.55 3.77
C MET A 4 -20.98 -46.89 3.96
N GLN A 5 -20.56 -46.68 5.21
CA GLN A 5 -19.23 -46.14 5.53
C GLN A 5 -18.10 -47.08 5.07
N SER A 6 -18.26 -48.40 5.28
CA SER A 6 -17.29 -49.39 4.81
C SER A 6 -17.20 -49.50 3.28
N PHE A 7 -18.21 -49.03 2.56
CA PHE A 7 -18.23 -49.02 1.09
C PHE A 7 -17.52 -47.79 0.54
N GLU A 8 -17.67 -46.63 1.18
CA GLU A 8 -16.90 -45.41 0.85
C GLU A 8 -15.40 -45.58 1.14
N GLU A 9 -15.04 -46.18 2.29
CA GLU A 9 -13.63 -46.38 2.68
C GLU A 9 -12.86 -47.28 1.68
N ASN A 10 -13.52 -48.30 1.13
CA ASN A 10 -12.92 -49.20 0.14
C ASN A 10 -12.89 -48.63 -1.29
N LEU A 11 -13.74 -47.65 -1.62
CA LEU A 11 -13.79 -47.03 -2.95
C LEU A 11 -12.61 -46.06 -3.17
N TYR A 12 -12.10 -45.46 -2.08
CA TYR A 12 -11.03 -44.46 -2.12
C TYR A 12 -9.66 -44.95 -1.62
N GLY A 13 -9.54 -46.21 -1.21
CA GLY A 13 -8.25 -46.82 -0.84
C GLY A 13 -7.55 -46.16 0.36
N ILE A 14 -8.30 -45.53 1.26
CA ILE A 14 -7.73 -44.87 2.44
C ILE A 14 -7.61 -45.91 3.55
N SER A 15 -6.43 -46.52 3.67
CA SER A 15 -6.08 -47.30 4.86
C SER A 15 -5.83 -46.34 6.02
N PRO A 16 -6.45 -46.52 7.20
CA PRO A 16 -6.09 -45.74 8.37
C PRO A 16 -4.85 -46.38 8.98
N ASN A 17 -3.67 -45.83 8.74
CA ASN A 17 -2.51 -46.08 9.59
C ASN A 17 -1.49 -44.97 9.41
N PHE A 18 -1.44 -44.06 10.37
CA PHE A 18 -0.19 -43.45 10.79
C PHE A 18 -0.22 -43.32 12.32
N ASP A 19 0.49 -44.22 12.98
CA ASP A 19 1.02 -44.01 14.31
C ASP A 19 1.75 -42.66 14.29
N VAL A 20 1.20 -41.68 15.00
CA VAL A 20 1.80 -40.35 15.14
C VAL A 20 2.92 -40.49 16.18
N ASP A 21 4.09 -40.94 15.73
CA ASP A 21 5.30 -40.87 16.53
C ASP A 21 5.62 -39.39 16.81
N GLY A 22 5.62 -39.05 18.09
CA GLY A 22 5.70 -37.69 18.62
C GLY A 22 7.09 -37.04 18.49
N SER A 23 7.53 -36.76 17.27
CA SER A 23 8.52 -35.71 17.01
C SER A 23 8.26 -35.01 15.68
N THR A 24 7.14 -34.29 15.58
CA THR A 24 7.00 -33.29 14.51
C THR A 24 8.03 -32.20 14.76
N LYS A 25 9.21 -32.33 14.12
CA LYS A 25 10.19 -31.23 14.00
C LYS A 25 9.40 -30.00 13.56
N LYS A 26 9.36 -28.97 14.42
CA LYS A 26 8.71 -27.70 14.09
C LYS A 26 9.27 -27.20 12.77
N ILE A 27 8.41 -27.03 11.78
CA ILE A 27 8.78 -26.47 10.49
C ILE A 27 9.24 -25.03 10.75
N PRO A 28 10.39 -24.60 10.20
CA PRO A 28 10.81 -23.21 10.36
C PRO A 28 9.81 -22.27 9.71
N ASP A 29 9.65 -21.09 10.29
CA ASP A 29 8.79 -20.04 9.72
C ASP A 29 9.30 -19.62 8.33
N MET A 30 8.39 -19.08 7.52
CA MET A 30 8.69 -18.57 6.18
C MET A 30 9.78 -17.50 6.25
N THR A 31 10.88 -17.71 5.55
CA THR A 31 12.00 -16.77 5.45
C THR A 31 12.14 -16.25 4.04
N LEU A 32 12.46 -14.95 3.92
CA LEU A 32 12.86 -14.33 2.66
C LEU A 32 14.39 -14.21 2.64
N ARG A 33 15.00 -14.72 1.57
CA ARG A 33 16.44 -14.66 1.33
C ARG A 33 16.71 -13.93 0.03
N ILE A 34 17.51 -12.86 0.10
CA ILE A 34 17.98 -12.15 -1.08
C ILE A 34 19.26 -12.84 -1.50
N ILE A 35 19.27 -13.42 -2.70
CA ILE A 35 20.41 -14.18 -3.23
C ILE A 35 21.33 -13.25 -4.02
N GLU A 36 20.72 -12.49 -4.93
CA GLU A 36 21.40 -11.49 -5.75
C GLU A 36 20.57 -10.21 -5.71
N SER A 37 21.25 -9.08 -5.55
CA SER A 37 20.64 -7.76 -5.65
C SER A 37 21.65 -6.84 -6.31
N ASP A 38 21.40 -6.56 -7.57
CA ASP A 38 22.00 -5.48 -8.34
C ASP A 38 21.01 -4.31 -8.44
N GLU A 39 21.43 -3.17 -8.96
CA GLU A 39 20.55 -2.00 -9.18
C GLU A 39 19.44 -2.30 -10.19
N SER A 40 19.71 -3.19 -11.16
CA SER A 40 18.80 -3.51 -12.27
C SER A 40 18.16 -4.89 -12.18
N TYR A 41 18.70 -5.79 -11.36
CA TYR A 41 18.25 -7.18 -11.25
C TYR A 41 18.25 -7.66 -9.80
N GLY A 42 17.18 -8.36 -9.41
CA GLY A 42 17.07 -8.97 -8.09
C GLY A 42 16.57 -10.39 -8.15
N LEU A 43 17.20 -11.25 -7.34
CA LEU A 43 16.82 -12.65 -7.13
C LEU A 43 16.45 -12.88 -5.67
N ILE A 44 15.18 -13.23 -5.43
CA ILE A 44 14.62 -13.41 -4.08
C ILE A 44 14.08 -14.84 -3.95
N PHE A 45 14.51 -15.54 -2.91
CA PHE A 45 13.97 -16.85 -2.52
C PHE A 45 13.06 -16.70 -1.31
N ILE A 46 11.97 -17.46 -1.33
CA ILE A 46 10.99 -17.49 -0.27
C ILE A 46 10.77 -18.96 0.09
N GLU A 47 11.18 -19.34 1.30
CA GLU A 47 11.15 -20.73 1.79
C GLU A 47 11.04 -20.79 3.32
N PRO A 48 10.38 -21.82 3.89
CA PRO A 48 9.55 -22.83 3.23
C PRO A 48 8.10 -22.36 3.03
N ILE A 49 7.47 -22.77 1.93
CA ILE A 49 6.05 -22.54 1.63
C ILE A 49 5.31 -23.89 1.57
N GLN A 50 4.04 -23.92 1.99
CA GLN A 50 3.19 -25.11 1.83
C GLN A 50 2.88 -25.36 0.35
N ASN A 51 2.86 -26.63 -0.06
CA ASN A 51 2.53 -27.01 -1.43
C ASN A 51 1.22 -26.37 -1.92
N GLY A 52 1.27 -25.76 -3.10
CA GLY A 52 0.15 -25.09 -3.75
C GLY A 52 0.00 -23.61 -3.37
N LEU A 53 0.53 -23.18 -2.22
CA LEU A 53 0.50 -21.77 -1.81
C LEU A 53 1.51 -20.93 -2.62
N ALA A 54 2.59 -21.52 -3.13
CA ALA A 54 3.59 -20.78 -3.90
C ALA A 54 3.02 -20.17 -5.19
N ASN A 55 2.12 -20.87 -5.89
CA ASN A 55 1.41 -20.32 -7.05
C ASN A 55 0.47 -19.18 -6.67
N SER A 56 -0.27 -19.37 -5.56
CA SER A 56 -1.24 -18.41 -5.04
C SER A 56 -0.58 -17.11 -4.56
N LEU A 57 0.67 -17.17 -4.10
CA LEU A 57 1.46 -15.97 -3.76
C LEU A 57 2.21 -15.43 -4.98
N GLY A 58 2.77 -16.32 -5.80
CA GLY A 58 3.63 -16.01 -6.94
C GLY A 58 2.95 -15.14 -8.01
N ASN A 59 1.77 -15.58 -8.46
CA ASN A 59 1.05 -14.90 -9.53
C ASN A 59 0.58 -13.49 -9.15
N PRO A 60 -0.08 -13.26 -8.00
CA PRO A 60 -0.48 -11.92 -7.57
C PRO A 60 0.72 -10.99 -7.41
N LEU A 61 1.81 -11.43 -6.77
CA LEU A 61 3.03 -10.63 -6.61
C LEU A 61 3.61 -10.21 -7.96
N ARG A 62 3.71 -11.14 -8.92
CA ARG A 62 4.16 -10.83 -10.28
C ARG A 62 3.26 -9.79 -10.96
N ARG A 63 1.94 -9.90 -10.81
CA ARG A 63 0.98 -8.95 -11.40
C ARG A 63 1.10 -7.56 -10.78
N THR A 64 1.22 -7.48 -9.46
CA THR A 64 1.36 -6.21 -8.73
C THR A 64 2.68 -5.52 -9.08
N LEU A 65 3.77 -6.27 -9.21
CA LEU A 65 5.07 -5.75 -9.66
C LEU A 65 4.99 -5.10 -11.04
N LEU A 66 4.28 -5.71 -11.98
CA LEU A 66 4.18 -5.21 -13.37
C LEU A 66 3.16 -4.08 -13.55
N GLY A 67 2.15 -3.98 -12.68
CA GLY A 67 1.00 -3.11 -12.92
C GLY A 67 0.74 -2.00 -11.90
N CYS A 68 1.09 -2.22 -10.62
CA CYS A 68 0.57 -1.39 -9.53
C CYS A 68 1.64 -0.52 -8.86
N LEU A 69 2.90 -0.65 -9.24
CA LEU A 69 3.96 0.18 -8.69
C LEU A 69 3.87 1.60 -9.24
N SER A 70 4.09 2.57 -8.35
CA SER A 70 4.22 3.96 -8.72
C SER A 70 5.58 4.22 -9.36
N GLY A 71 5.59 5.15 -10.30
CA GLY A 71 6.80 5.67 -10.88
C GLY A 71 6.61 7.07 -11.43
N THR A 72 7.68 7.59 -12.01
CA THR A 72 7.80 8.98 -12.44
C THR A 72 8.15 9.00 -13.92
N ALA A 73 7.39 9.76 -14.71
CA ALA A 73 7.60 9.82 -16.15
C ALA A 73 7.10 11.15 -16.74
N ILE A 74 7.47 11.41 -17.99
CA ILE A 74 7.12 12.64 -18.70
C ILE A 74 5.71 12.50 -19.28
N ASN A 75 4.84 13.45 -18.94
CA ASN A 75 3.42 13.46 -19.32
C ASN A 75 3.17 14.29 -20.59
N TRP A 76 3.78 15.46 -20.68
CA TRP A 76 3.67 16.32 -21.87
C TRP A 76 4.97 17.07 -22.10
N VAL A 77 5.12 17.51 -23.35
CA VAL A 77 6.29 18.19 -23.88
C VAL A 77 5.83 19.44 -24.60
N LYS A 78 6.51 20.56 -24.39
CA LYS A 78 6.29 21.80 -25.13
C LYS A 78 7.58 22.21 -25.80
N ILE A 79 7.57 22.24 -27.12
CA ILE A 79 8.74 22.58 -27.95
C ILE A 79 8.54 24.00 -28.48
N SER A 80 9.56 24.84 -28.37
CA SER A 80 9.50 26.21 -28.89
C SER A 80 9.37 26.21 -30.41
N GLY A 81 8.35 26.89 -30.95
CA GLY A 81 8.12 27.00 -32.39
C GLY A 81 7.35 25.85 -33.03
N VAL A 82 6.87 24.88 -32.23
CA VAL A 82 6.09 23.74 -32.69
C VAL A 82 4.68 23.79 -32.13
N ASP A 83 3.69 23.81 -33.03
CA ASP A 83 2.27 23.83 -32.65
C ASP A 83 1.66 22.42 -32.55
N HIS A 84 2.19 21.47 -33.33
CA HIS A 84 1.65 20.11 -33.45
C HIS A 84 2.74 19.05 -33.70
N GLU A 85 2.42 17.80 -33.36
CA GLU A 85 3.34 16.65 -33.44
C GLU A 85 3.86 16.32 -34.86
N TYR A 86 3.11 16.63 -35.91
CA TYR A 86 3.50 16.36 -37.31
C TYR A 86 4.44 17.40 -37.93
N SER A 87 4.96 18.31 -37.12
CA SER A 87 5.87 19.36 -37.61
C SER A 87 7.32 18.90 -37.55
N THR A 88 8.18 19.67 -38.20
CA THR A 88 9.63 19.51 -38.14
C THR A 88 10.25 20.72 -37.46
N VAL A 89 11.30 20.49 -36.68
CA VAL A 89 12.11 21.57 -36.11
C VAL A 89 13.24 21.87 -37.10
N PRO A 90 13.45 23.14 -37.50
CA PRO A 90 14.56 23.50 -38.38
C PRO A 90 15.90 23.00 -37.83
N HIS A 91 16.73 22.43 -38.70
CA HIS A 91 18.07 21.93 -38.38
C HIS A 91 18.13 20.74 -37.39
N MET A 92 16.99 20.14 -37.03
CA MET A 92 16.93 18.86 -36.33
C MET A 92 16.79 17.72 -37.35
N LYS A 93 17.57 16.65 -37.19
CA LYS A 93 17.56 15.50 -38.10
C LYS A 93 16.27 14.68 -37.96
N GLU A 94 15.83 14.45 -36.73
CA GLU A 94 14.63 13.69 -36.37
C GLU A 94 13.36 14.54 -36.54
N GLU A 95 12.22 13.88 -36.81
CA GLU A 95 10.92 14.54 -36.77
C GLU A 95 10.41 14.69 -35.33
N VAL A 96 9.44 15.59 -35.09
CA VAL A 96 8.89 15.79 -33.73
C VAL A 96 8.27 14.50 -33.17
N ILE A 97 7.63 13.68 -33.99
CA ILE A 97 7.08 12.37 -33.54
C ILE A 97 8.20 11.45 -33.03
N GLU A 98 9.31 11.36 -33.76
CA GLU A 98 10.45 10.54 -33.37
C GLU A 98 11.08 11.07 -32.08
N PHE A 99 11.21 12.38 -31.95
CA PHE A 99 11.66 13.02 -30.72
C PHE A 99 10.75 12.72 -29.52
N LEU A 100 9.42 12.80 -29.68
CA LEU A 100 8.46 12.44 -28.63
C LEU A 100 8.57 10.96 -28.24
N MET A 101 8.85 10.07 -29.20
CA MET A 101 9.10 8.65 -28.93
C MET A 101 10.39 8.43 -28.13
N ASN A 102 11.47 9.14 -28.46
CA ASN A 102 12.72 9.09 -27.70
C ASN A 102 12.52 9.63 -26.27
N ILE A 103 11.73 10.68 -26.07
CA ILE A 103 11.42 11.20 -24.73
C ILE A 103 10.80 10.14 -23.81
N LYS A 104 9.96 9.23 -24.33
CA LYS A 104 9.41 8.11 -23.54
C LYS A 104 10.48 7.15 -23.00
N GLY A 105 11.65 7.13 -23.62
CA GLY A 105 12.81 6.35 -23.20
C GLY A 105 13.58 6.94 -22.02
N VAL A 106 13.36 8.20 -21.66
CA VAL A 106 14.00 8.85 -20.51
C VAL A 106 13.52 8.22 -19.20
N ARG A 107 14.44 8.00 -18.26
CA ARG A 107 14.15 7.46 -16.93
C ARG A 107 14.50 8.47 -15.86
N ILE A 108 13.49 8.84 -15.10
CA ILE A 108 13.56 9.89 -14.10
C ILE A 108 13.21 9.27 -12.75
N LYS A 109 14.13 9.42 -11.80
CA LYS A 109 13.88 9.15 -10.39
C LYS A 109 13.52 10.48 -9.72
N SER A 110 12.49 10.46 -8.89
CA SER A 110 12.09 11.63 -8.12
C SER A 110 12.17 11.31 -6.64
N GLN A 111 12.65 12.27 -5.86
CA GLN A 111 12.71 12.16 -4.40
C GLN A 111 11.38 12.50 -3.73
N GLN A 112 10.49 13.24 -4.42
CA GLN A 112 9.23 13.73 -3.87
C GLN A 112 8.08 13.42 -4.81
N SER A 113 6.90 13.09 -4.27
CA SER A 113 5.71 12.76 -5.07
C SER A 113 4.96 14.01 -5.58
N ARG A 114 5.69 15.00 -6.12
CA ARG A 114 5.09 16.24 -6.67
C ARG A 114 5.38 16.38 -8.16
N PRO A 115 4.42 16.86 -8.96
CA PRO A 115 4.67 17.14 -10.36
C PRO A 115 5.73 18.25 -10.49
N GLY A 116 6.54 18.15 -11.53
CA GLY A 116 7.65 19.05 -11.78
C GLY A 116 7.80 19.40 -13.24
N ARG A 117 8.61 20.41 -13.51
CA ARG A 117 8.95 20.85 -14.86
C ARG A 117 10.46 20.82 -15.04
N LEU A 118 10.91 20.22 -16.12
CA LEU A 118 12.30 20.18 -16.55
C LEU A 118 12.44 20.99 -17.83
N ARG A 119 13.65 21.48 -18.10
CA ARG A 119 13.96 22.21 -19.34
C ARG A 119 15.14 21.57 -20.03
N LEU A 120 15.13 21.61 -21.36
CA LEU A 120 16.22 21.19 -22.21
C LEU A 120 16.49 22.37 -23.15
N GLU A 121 17.67 22.98 -23.01
CA GLU A 121 18.12 24.10 -23.83
C GLU A 121 19.47 23.74 -24.43
N VAL A 122 19.50 23.46 -25.73
CA VAL A 122 20.72 23.09 -26.45
C VAL A 122 20.86 24.00 -27.66
N SER A 123 22.10 24.38 -27.98
CA SER A 123 22.43 25.22 -29.13
C SER A 123 23.76 24.75 -29.74
N GLY A 124 23.86 24.79 -31.06
CA GLY A 124 25.02 24.30 -31.81
C GLY A 124 24.81 22.92 -32.45
N GLU A 125 25.75 22.52 -33.30
CA GLU A 125 25.78 21.20 -33.93
C GLU A 125 26.15 20.12 -32.90
N GLY A 126 25.39 19.02 -32.85
CA GLY A 126 25.69 17.91 -31.94
C GLY A 126 24.53 16.97 -31.63
N GLU A 127 24.84 15.86 -30.97
CA GLU A 127 23.87 14.93 -30.41
C GLU A 127 23.33 15.46 -29.09
N VAL A 128 22.00 15.52 -28.96
CA VAL A 128 21.28 15.90 -27.75
C VAL A 128 20.96 14.63 -26.97
N LYS A 129 21.47 14.55 -25.74
CA LYS A 129 21.30 13.40 -24.85
C LYS A 129 20.38 13.72 -23.69
N ALA A 130 19.87 12.70 -23.02
CA ALA A 130 19.05 12.86 -21.82
C ALA A 130 19.81 13.52 -20.66
N GLY A 131 21.16 13.43 -20.64
CA GLY A 131 22.01 14.13 -19.69
C GLY A 131 21.99 15.65 -19.82
N ASP A 132 21.59 16.19 -20.99
CA ASP A 132 21.51 17.63 -21.23
C ASP A 132 20.23 18.25 -20.65
N ILE A 133 19.32 17.43 -20.13
CA ILE A 133 18.10 17.89 -19.46
C ILE A 133 18.50 18.59 -18.16
N MET A 134 18.14 19.86 -18.03
CA MET A 134 18.31 20.65 -16.82
C MET A 134 17.33 20.18 -15.75
N ALA A 135 17.76 19.18 -14.97
CA ALA A 135 16.97 18.65 -13.86
C ALA A 135 17.04 19.57 -12.63
N THR A 136 15.90 19.72 -11.95
CA THR A 136 15.85 20.37 -10.62
C THR A 136 16.33 19.36 -9.56
N SER A 137 16.75 19.81 -8.39
CA SER A 137 17.25 18.95 -7.28
C SER A 137 16.33 17.80 -6.87
N ASP A 138 15.03 17.90 -7.19
CA ASP A 138 14.03 16.87 -6.87
C ASP A 138 14.05 15.68 -7.84
N PHE A 139 14.62 15.86 -9.04
CA PHE A 139 14.60 14.90 -10.14
C PHE A 139 16.01 14.50 -10.54
N GLU A 140 16.21 13.22 -10.80
CA GLU A 140 17.47 12.64 -11.24
C GLU A 140 17.24 11.82 -12.51
N VAL A 141 18.03 12.10 -13.55
CA VAL A 141 17.97 11.35 -14.81
C VAL A 141 18.94 10.16 -14.73
N LEU A 142 18.43 8.94 -14.81
CA LEU A 142 19.22 7.72 -14.60
C LEU A 142 19.87 7.17 -15.86
N ASN A 143 19.49 7.67 -17.04
CA ASN A 143 20.03 7.26 -18.32
C ASN A 143 20.59 8.46 -19.11
N PRO A 144 21.65 9.13 -18.62
CA PRO A 144 22.18 10.35 -19.24
C PRO A 144 22.68 10.14 -20.68
N GLU A 145 23.15 8.94 -21.02
CA GLU A 145 23.65 8.59 -22.36
C GLU A 145 22.56 8.36 -23.41
N TYR A 146 21.29 8.42 -23.03
CA TYR A 146 20.18 8.10 -23.93
C TYR A 146 20.00 9.21 -24.98
N HIS A 147 20.02 8.83 -26.25
CA HIS A 147 19.86 9.74 -27.40
C HIS A 147 18.44 10.31 -27.47
N LEU A 148 18.31 11.62 -27.65
CA LEU A 148 17.03 12.30 -27.85
C LEU A 148 16.86 12.82 -29.28
N ALA A 149 17.83 13.57 -29.77
CA ALA A 149 17.82 14.18 -31.10
C ALA A 149 19.25 14.53 -31.57
N THR A 150 19.40 14.88 -32.84
CA THR A 150 20.64 15.33 -33.46
C THR A 150 20.41 16.68 -34.15
N LEU A 151 21.22 17.68 -33.79
CA LEU A 151 21.22 19.00 -34.43
C LEU A 151 22.34 19.06 -35.48
N GLN A 152 22.01 19.50 -36.70
CA GLN A 152 22.90 19.45 -37.87
C GLN A 152 23.57 20.79 -38.22
N ASP A 153 23.28 21.88 -37.51
CA ASP A 153 23.76 23.23 -37.83
C ASP A 153 24.22 23.95 -36.55
N ASP A 154 25.28 24.74 -36.65
CA ASP A 154 25.79 25.56 -35.55
C ASP A 154 24.78 26.61 -35.05
N ASN A 155 23.82 27.01 -35.89
CA ASN A 155 22.75 27.94 -35.51
C ASN A 155 21.47 27.23 -35.04
N ALA A 156 21.47 25.90 -34.95
CA ALA A 156 20.33 25.17 -34.44
C ALA A 156 20.13 25.47 -32.94
N GLN A 157 18.89 25.80 -32.56
CA GLN A 157 18.51 26.01 -31.17
C GLN A 157 17.28 25.17 -30.84
N LEU A 158 17.39 24.34 -29.80
CA LEU A 158 16.31 23.51 -29.29
C LEU A 158 16.00 23.93 -27.85
N SER A 159 14.78 24.43 -27.63
CA SER A 159 14.27 24.78 -26.31
C SER A 159 12.97 24.03 -26.04
N VAL A 160 13.01 23.13 -25.06
CA VAL A 160 11.92 22.21 -24.71
C VAL A 160 11.62 22.29 -23.22
N GLU A 161 10.33 22.41 -22.90
CA GLU A 161 9.80 22.27 -21.54
C GLU A 161 9.13 20.90 -21.41
N LEU A 162 9.54 20.15 -20.39
CA LEU A 162 9.07 18.79 -20.11
C LEU A 162 8.32 18.81 -18.79
N SER A 163 7.12 18.24 -18.74
CA SER A 163 6.40 18.05 -17.48
C SER A 163 6.54 16.63 -17.00
N VAL A 164 6.96 16.49 -15.76
CA VAL A 164 7.12 15.24 -15.06
C VAL A 164 5.96 15.07 -14.09
N ASP A 165 5.35 13.89 -14.12
CA ASP A 165 4.23 13.54 -13.25
C ASP A 165 4.47 12.19 -12.58
N HIS A 166 3.70 11.94 -11.53
CA HIS A 166 3.68 10.70 -10.78
C HIS A 166 2.41 9.93 -11.08
N GLY A 167 2.56 8.64 -11.34
CA GLY A 167 1.43 7.79 -11.67
C GLY A 167 1.72 6.33 -11.45
N VAL A 168 0.77 5.51 -11.84
CA VAL A 168 0.84 4.05 -11.76
C VAL A 168 0.47 3.48 -13.13
N GLY A 169 1.19 2.44 -13.54
CA GLY A 169 0.90 1.73 -14.79
C GLY A 169 1.16 2.58 -16.04
N TYR A 170 0.17 2.60 -16.93
CA TYR A 170 0.24 3.25 -18.23
C TYR A 170 -0.92 4.23 -18.39
N LYS A 171 -0.62 5.43 -18.91
CA LYS A 171 -1.62 6.43 -19.25
C LYS A 171 -1.42 6.88 -20.69
N THR A 172 -2.46 6.72 -21.50
CA THR A 172 -2.47 7.20 -22.89
C THR A 172 -2.44 8.73 -22.93
N ALA A 173 -1.78 9.27 -23.94
CA ALA A 173 -1.78 10.69 -24.25
C ALA A 173 -3.22 11.15 -24.56
N GLU A 174 -3.76 12.03 -23.73
CA GLU A 174 -5.05 12.65 -23.96
C GLU A 174 -4.87 14.17 -24.07
N ARG A 175 -5.40 14.77 -25.14
CA ARG A 175 -5.54 16.24 -25.21
C ARG A 175 -6.70 16.66 -24.32
N GLY A 176 -6.42 16.88 -23.03
CA GLY A 176 -7.38 17.40 -22.08
C GLY A 176 -7.96 18.76 -22.51
N SER A 177 -9.21 19.03 -22.12
CA SER A 177 -9.85 20.32 -22.32
C SER A 177 -9.12 21.40 -21.52
N GLY A 178 -8.47 22.34 -22.22
CA GLY A 178 -7.75 23.47 -21.61
C GLY A 178 -6.23 23.46 -21.74
N MET A 179 -5.64 22.49 -22.46
CA MET A 179 -4.21 22.61 -22.80
C MET A 179 -3.97 23.73 -23.83
N PRO A 180 -2.97 24.60 -23.60
CA PRO A 180 -2.61 25.63 -24.57
C PRO A 180 -2.02 25.02 -25.84
N ILE A 181 -2.12 25.76 -26.94
CA ILE A 181 -1.54 25.39 -28.23
C ILE A 181 -0.02 25.22 -28.08
N GLY A 182 0.55 24.20 -28.72
CA GLY A 182 1.97 23.84 -28.64
C GLY A 182 2.34 22.87 -27.51
N VAL A 183 1.40 22.45 -26.67
CA VAL A 183 1.62 21.35 -25.71
C VAL A 183 1.30 20.01 -26.37
N LEU A 184 2.31 19.15 -26.43
CA LEU A 184 2.26 17.83 -27.04
C LEU A 184 2.16 16.78 -25.92
N PRO A 185 0.99 16.14 -25.71
CA PRO A 185 0.86 15.07 -24.73
C PRO A 185 1.61 13.83 -25.20
N VAL A 186 2.18 13.09 -24.25
CA VAL A 186 2.98 11.89 -24.50
C VAL A 186 2.46 10.74 -23.66
N ASP A 187 2.34 9.55 -24.26
CA ASP A 187 1.94 8.37 -23.51
C ASP A 187 2.94 8.11 -22.38
N THR A 188 2.42 8.03 -21.17
CA THR A 188 3.25 7.99 -19.97
C THR A 188 3.32 6.57 -19.42
N ILE A 189 4.54 6.04 -19.33
CA ILE A 189 4.82 4.72 -18.76
C ILE A 189 5.42 4.94 -17.37
N TYR A 190 4.61 4.72 -16.33
CA TYR A 190 5.05 4.89 -14.94
C TYR A 190 5.67 3.62 -14.36
N THR A 191 5.52 2.46 -15.01
CA THR A 191 5.99 1.18 -14.47
C THR A 191 7.54 1.09 -14.46
N PRO A 192 8.19 0.95 -13.28
CA PRO A 192 9.65 0.83 -13.18
C PRO A 192 10.15 -0.61 -13.44
N ILE A 193 9.26 -1.60 -13.46
CA ILE A 193 9.58 -3.02 -13.69
C ILE A 193 9.52 -3.34 -15.19
N ARG A 194 10.61 -3.85 -15.72
CA ARG A 194 10.70 -4.32 -17.11
C ARG A 194 10.23 -5.75 -17.28
N LYS A 195 10.61 -6.60 -16.33
CA LYS A 195 10.30 -8.03 -16.35
C LYS A 195 10.20 -8.53 -14.92
N ALA A 196 9.25 -9.41 -14.68
CA ALA A 196 9.14 -10.16 -13.44
C ALA A 196 8.79 -11.60 -13.78
N ASN A 197 9.57 -12.54 -13.26
CA ASN A 197 9.40 -13.97 -13.44
C ASN A 197 9.41 -14.65 -12.08
N PHE A 198 8.70 -15.78 -11.97
CA PHE A 198 8.81 -16.64 -10.80
C PHE A 198 8.84 -18.10 -11.23
N SER A 199 9.49 -18.91 -10.40
CA SER A 199 9.56 -20.35 -10.55
C SER A 199 9.37 -21.00 -9.19
N ILE A 200 8.84 -22.22 -9.20
CA ILE A 200 8.55 -22.98 -8.00
C ILE A 200 9.43 -24.22 -8.02
N GLU A 201 10.11 -24.46 -6.91
CA GLU A 201 10.98 -25.61 -6.70
C GLU A 201 10.50 -26.39 -5.48
N ASN A 202 10.39 -27.72 -5.58
CA ASN A 202 10.10 -28.55 -4.41
C ASN A 202 11.35 -28.67 -3.54
N ILE A 203 11.20 -28.44 -2.24
CA ILE A 203 12.28 -28.53 -1.27
C ILE A 203 11.99 -29.57 -0.20
N ARG A 204 13.06 -30.18 0.30
CA ARG A 204 13.00 -31.08 1.45
C ARG A 204 13.56 -30.37 2.68
N VAL A 205 12.76 -30.23 3.72
CA VAL A 205 13.17 -29.65 5.00
C VAL A 205 13.06 -30.72 6.08
N GLY A 206 14.22 -31.25 6.48
CA GLY A 206 14.29 -32.42 7.36
C GLY A 206 13.65 -33.65 6.71
N ASP A 207 12.60 -34.17 7.34
CA ASP A 207 11.92 -35.39 6.91
C ASP A 207 10.69 -35.11 6.02
N ARG A 208 10.28 -33.84 5.90
CA ARG A 208 9.18 -33.40 5.02
C ARG A 208 9.68 -32.99 3.65
N SER A 209 9.05 -33.51 2.60
CA SER A 209 9.35 -33.22 1.17
C SER A 209 8.18 -32.54 0.44
N ASP A 210 7.17 -32.12 1.17
CA ASP A 210 5.94 -31.51 0.65
C ASP A 210 5.95 -29.97 0.76
N LEU A 211 7.14 -29.38 0.81
CA LEU A 211 7.34 -27.95 0.89
C LEU A 211 7.88 -27.42 -0.43
N GLU A 212 7.55 -26.16 -0.71
CA GLU A 212 7.95 -25.45 -1.91
C GLU A 212 8.85 -24.26 -1.56
N ARG A 213 9.73 -23.92 -2.50
CA ARG A 213 10.48 -22.68 -2.58
C ARG A 213 9.96 -21.88 -3.75
N LEU A 214 9.68 -20.60 -3.51
CA LEU A 214 9.32 -19.65 -4.55
C LEU A 214 10.54 -18.80 -4.89
N LYS A 215 11.02 -18.95 -6.12
CA LYS A 215 12.13 -18.18 -6.70
C LYS A 215 11.57 -17.04 -7.54
N PHE A 216 11.89 -15.80 -7.20
CA PHE A 216 11.51 -14.60 -7.92
C PHE A 216 12.70 -13.92 -8.59
N GLU A 217 12.55 -13.60 -9.87
CA GLU A 217 13.51 -12.87 -10.68
C GLU A 217 12.87 -11.56 -11.15
N ILE A 218 13.47 -10.42 -10.81
CA ILE A 218 12.91 -9.09 -11.04
C ILE A 218 13.94 -8.25 -11.78
N TRP A 219 13.55 -7.65 -12.91
CA TRP A 219 14.35 -6.71 -13.68
C TRP A 219 13.71 -5.32 -13.65
N THR A 220 14.46 -4.33 -13.19
CA THR A 220 14.01 -2.93 -13.05
C THR A 220 14.78 -2.02 -14.01
N ASP A 221 14.27 -0.81 -14.23
CA ASP A 221 14.98 0.22 -14.99
C ASP A 221 15.84 1.15 -14.13
N ARG A 222 16.30 0.67 -12.97
CA ARG A 222 17.09 1.38 -11.95
C ARG A 222 16.38 2.53 -11.22
N THR A 223 15.19 2.93 -11.67
CA THR A 223 14.37 3.94 -10.98
C THR A 223 13.98 3.48 -9.58
N LEU A 224 13.80 2.16 -9.42
CA LEU A 224 13.45 1.52 -8.17
C LEU A 224 14.27 0.24 -8.00
N ASP A 225 14.81 0.04 -6.80
CA ASP A 225 15.56 -1.18 -6.48
C ASP A 225 14.63 -2.41 -6.49
N PRO A 226 15.09 -3.56 -6.99
CA PRO A 226 14.28 -4.79 -7.06
C PRO A 226 13.70 -5.21 -5.70
N VAL A 227 14.49 -5.11 -4.63
CA VAL A 227 14.07 -5.48 -3.26
C VAL A 227 13.00 -4.53 -2.73
N THR A 228 13.20 -3.23 -2.94
CA THR A 228 12.24 -2.19 -2.56
C THR A 228 10.94 -2.34 -3.35
N ALA A 229 11.04 -2.64 -4.65
CA ALA A 229 9.89 -2.93 -5.49
C ALA A 229 9.09 -4.14 -4.99
N PHE A 230 9.77 -5.23 -4.62
CA PHE A 230 9.13 -6.41 -4.04
C PHE A 230 8.41 -6.11 -2.72
N LYS A 231 9.03 -5.31 -1.85
CA LYS A 231 8.42 -4.87 -0.59
C LYS A 231 7.18 -4.00 -0.84
N ASN A 232 7.26 -3.04 -1.76
CA ASN A 232 6.15 -2.17 -2.13
C ASN A 232 4.99 -2.96 -2.73
N ALA A 233 5.27 -3.91 -3.64
CA ALA A 233 4.25 -4.77 -4.22
C ALA A 233 3.58 -5.66 -3.16
N SER A 234 4.36 -6.20 -2.21
CA SER A 234 3.82 -6.98 -1.10
C SER A 234 2.90 -6.16 -0.21
N LYS A 235 3.28 -4.91 0.09
CA LYS A 235 2.46 -3.97 0.86
C LYS A 235 1.14 -3.67 0.15
N ILE A 236 1.18 -3.34 -1.15
CA ILE A 236 -0.02 -3.08 -1.96
C ILE A 236 -0.97 -4.29 -1.94
N LEU A 237 -0.43 -5.51 -2.07
CA LEU A 237 -1.27 -6.71 -1.97
C LEU A 237 -1.87 -6.86 -0.58
N MET A 238 -1.09 -6.67 0.48
CA MET A 238 -1.58 -6.77 1.85
C MET A 238 -2.71 -5.77 2.13
N ASP A 239 -2.53 -4.51 1.72
CA ASP A 239 -3.54 -3.45 1.86
C ASP A 239 -4.83 -3.83 1.12
N ASN A 240 -4.73 -4.36 -0.11
CA ASN A 240 -5.90 -4.81 -0.87
C ASN A 240 -6.58 -6.06 -0.27
N PHE A 241 -5.81 -7.04 0.22
CA PHE A 241 -6.36 -8.23 0.87
C PHE A 241 -6.99 -7.89 2.22
N PHE A 242 -6.48 -6.88 2.92
CA PHE A 242 -7.05 -6.42 4.18
C PHE A 242 -8.49 -5.93 3.99
N GLU A 243 -8.79 -5.23 2.88
CA GLU A 243 -10.18 -4.84 2.59
C GLU A 243 -11.12 -6.03 2.40
N PHE A 244 -10.64 -7.17 1.88
CA PHE A 244 -11.47 -8.38 1.79
C PHE A 244 -11.80 -8.98 3.16
N THR A 245 -10.99 -8.77 4.18
CA THR A 245 -11.30 -9.24 5.54
C THR A 245 -12.50 -8.51 6.16
N ARG A 246 -12.84 -7.34 5.63
CA ARG A 246 -14.03 -6.57 6.01
C ARG A 246 -15.29 -7.01 5.27
N LEU A 247 -15.15 -7.85 4.23
CA LEU A 247 -16.28 -8.32 3.44
C LEU A 247 -17.05 -9.40 4.22
N GLY A 248 -18.32 -9.13 4.55
CA GLY A 248 -19.18 -10.07 5.28
C GLY A 248 -19.27 -9.83 6.78
N VAL A 249 -18.60 -8.78 7.28
CA VAL A 249 -18.98 -8.16 8.55
C VAL A 249 -20.08 -7.16 8.18
N ASP A 250 -21.34 -7.58 8.28
CA ASP A 250 -22.35 -6.61 8.75
C ASP A 250 -21.72 -6.00 10.01
N ASP A 251 -21.69 -4.67 10.14
CA ASP A 251 -21.30 -3.98 11.38
C ASP A 251 -22.26 -4.41 12.50
N ASN A 252 -22.16 -5.65 12.96
CA ASN A 252 -22.62 -6.07 14.27
C ASN A 252 -21.53 -5.56 15.21
N PRO A 253 -21.84 -4.55 16.05
CA PRO A 253 -20.86 -3.89 16.91
C PRO A 253 -20.22 -4.81 17.98
N ASP A 254 -20.54 -6.10 17.96
CA ASP A 254 -20.08 -7.10 18.94
C ASP A 254 -18.76 -7.78 18.55
N ASP A 255 -18.41 -7.89 17.25
CA ASP A 255 -17.25 -8.70 16.81
C ASP A 255 -15.95 -7.91 16.55
N ASN A 256 -16.00 -6.57 16.41
CA ASN A 256 -14.78 -5.75 16.31
C ASN A 256 -14.89 -4.37 16.99
N PRO A 257 -14.91 -4.33 18.33
CA PRO A 257 -15.08 -3.09 19.07
C PRO A 257 -13.90 -2.12 19.02
N ALA A 258 -12.73 -2.56 18.54
CA ALA A 258 -11.57 -1.69 18.34
C ALA A 258 -11.76 -0.76 17.12
N ALA A 259 -12.35 -1.27 16.04
CA ALA A 259 -12.63 -0.49 14.84
C ALA A 259 -13.75 0.52 15.06
N LEU A 260 -14.79 0.16 15.81
CA LEU A 260 -15.93 1.03 16.17
C LEU A 260 -15.49 2.28 16.95
N LEU A 261 -14.45 2.15 17.78
CA LEU A 261 -13.91 3.23 18.61
C LEU A 261 -12.83 4.05 17.91
N GLY A 262 -12.42 3.70 16.68
CA GLY A 262 -11.34 4.39 15.97
C GLY A 262 -9.96 4.24 16.64
N ILE A 263 -9.75 3.16 17.39
CA ILE A 263 -8.56 2.94 18.23
C ILE A 263 -7.71 1.79 17.67
N SER A 264 -6.36 1.89 17.80
CA SER A 264 -5.44 0.81 17.44
C SER A 264 -5.72 -0.48 18.23
N PRO A 265 -5.58 -1.69 17.64
CA PRO A 265 -5.78 -2.95 18.33
C PRO A 265 -4.91 -3.13 19.59
N GLU A 266 -3.74 -2.49 19.64
CA GLU A 266 -2.84 -2.50 20.81
C GLU A 266 -3.42 -1.69 21.99
N SER A 267 -4.00 -0.53 21.68
CA SER A 267 -4.63 0.36 22.64
C SER A 267 -5.91 -0.26 23.23
N TYR A 268 -6.69 -0.97 22.42
CA TYR A 268 -7.90 -1.69 22.87
C TYR A 268 -7.57 -2.81 23.87
N ASN A 269 -6.50 -3.57 23.60
CA ASN A 269 -6.10 -4.74 24.39
C ASN A 269 -5.25 -4.40 25.62
N THR A 270 -4.93 -3.13 25.84
CA THR A 270 -4.19 -2.66 27.01
C THR A 270 -4.97 -2.98 28.29
N LEU A 271 -4.28 -3.48 29.32
CA LEU A 271 -4.89 -3.81 30.62
C LEU A 271 -5.10 -2.54 31.45
N VAL A 272 -6.23 -2.48 32.16
CA VAL A 272 -6.57 -1.36 33.06
C VAL A 272 -5.54 -1.20 34.18
N GLU A 273 -4.81 -2.26 34.55
CA GLU A 273 -3.72 -2.21 35.54
C GLU A 273 -2.52 -1.37 35.10
N SER A 274 -2.30 -1.25 33.79
CA SER A 274 -1.21 -0.43 33.23
C SER A 274 -1.58 1.06 33.17
N LEU A 275 -2.85 1.38 33.40
CA LEU A 275 -3.31 2.74 33.66
C LEU A 275 -3.01 3.00 35.14
N ASN A 276 -2.14 3.96 35.44
CA ASN A 276 -1.76 4.37 36.79
C ASN A 276 -2.92 5.05 37.54
N LEU A 277 -4.05 4.35 37.68
CA LEU A 277 -5.27 4.78 38.34
C LEU A 277 -5.13 4.64 39.86
N SER A 278 -5.91 5.41 40.63
CA SER A 278 -5.98 5.21 42.07
C SER A 278 -6.41 3.79 42.42
N ALA A 279 -5.89 3.29 43.55
CA ALA A 279 -6.22 1.95 44.07
C ALA A 279 -7.73 1.74 44.26
N ARG A 280 -8.51 2.81 44.43
CA ARG A 280 -9.97 2.75 44.52
C ARG A 280 -10.60 2.48 43.14
N THR A 281 -10.24 3.28 42.13
CA THR A 281 -10.80 3.20 40.78
C THR A 281 -10.44 1.86 40.11
N LEU A 282 -9.19 1.40 40.26
CA LEU A 282 -8.73 0.11 39.75
C LEU A 282 -9.47 -1.07 40.40
N ASN A 283 -9.63 -1.07 41.73
CA ASN A 283 -10.33 -2.15 42.43
C ASN A 283 -11.83 -2.19 42.15
N CYS A 284 -12.45 -1.06 41.82
CA CYS A 284 -13.84 -1.01 41.38
C CYS A 284 -14.00 -1.63 39.98
N LEU A 285 -13.13 -1.29 39.02
CA LEU A 285 -13.15 -1.84 37.66
C LEU A 285 -12.89 -3.36 37.65
N LYS A 286 -11.89 -3.84 38.40
CA LYS A 286 -11.62 -5.27 38.56
C LYS A 286 -12.79 -6.06 39.13
N ARG A 287 -13.48 -5.50 40.13
CA ARG A 287 -14.67 -6.14 40.74
C ARG A 287 -15.87 -6.18 39.81
N ALA A 288 -15.95 -5.22 38.88
CA ALA A 288 -16.94 -5.21 37.81
C ALA A 288 -16.60 -6.17 36.66
N GLY A 289 -15.44 -6.86 36.73
CA GLY A 289 -14.97 -7.77 35.68
C GLY A 289 -14.35 -7.06 34.47
N ILE A 290 -14.14 -5.74 34.56
CA ILE A 290 -13.62 -4.91 33.47
C ILE A 290 -12.10 -4.88 33.59
N ASN A 291 -11.40 -5.59 32.70
CA ASN A 291 -9.96 -5.81 32.77
C ASN A 291 -9.20 -5.09 31.65
N ARG A 292 -9.88 -4.78 30.54
CA ARG A 292 -9.29 -4.13 29.36
C ARG A 292 -9.80 -2.71 29.17
N VAL A 293 -8.98 -1.86 28.55
CA VAL A 293 -9.34 -0.47 28.24
C VAL A 293 -10.49 -0.41 27.22
N GLY A 294 -10.51 -1.32 26.25
CA GLY A 294 -11.60 -1.43 25.29
C GLY A 294 -12.99 -1.61 25.92
N GLU A 295 -13.09 -2.49 26.93
CA GLU A 295 -14.32 -2.77 27.67
C GLU A 295 -14.85 -1.54 28.43
N VAL A 296 -13.94 -0.67 28.91
CA VAL A 296 -14.30 0.58 29.59
C VAL A 296 -14.92 1.59 28.62
N LEU A 297 -14.38 1.68 27.41
CA LEU A 297 -14.80 2.64 26.39
C LEU A 297 -16.13 2.26 25.71
N GLN A 298 -16.49 0.99 25.74
CA GLN A 298 -17.79 0.49 25.26
C GLN A 298 -18.95 0.82 26.20
N LEU A 299 -18.68 1.03 27.50
CA LEU A 299 -19.72 1.29 28.49
C LEU A 299 -20.08 2.78 28.56
N PRO A 300 -21.37 3.16 28.50
CA PRO A 300 -21.78 4.54 28.65
C PRO A 300 -21.51 5.02 30.10
N ARG A 301 -21.24 6.33 30.25
CA ARG A 301 -20.91 6.94 31.56
C ARG A 301 -21.95 6.65 32.66
N GLY A 302 -23.21 6.51 32.29
CA GLY A 302 -24.31 6.17 33.21
C GLY A 302 -24.22 4.76 33.80
N ASP A 303 -23.65 3.80 33.08
CA ASP A 303 -23.50 2.42 33.55
C ASP A 303 -22.23 2.25 34.41
N LEU A 304 -21.19 3.05 34.14
CA LEU A 304 -20.03 3.13 35.02
C LEU A 304 -20.41 3.64 36.43
N LEU A 305 -21.39 4.55 36.54
CA LEU A 305 -21.91 5.04 37.83
C LEU A 305 -22.67 3.98 38.63
N LYS A 306 -23.19 2.93 37.99
CA LYS A 306 -23.91 1.83 38.65
C LYS A 306 -22.96 0.85 39.35
N ILE A 307 -21.66 0.91 39.05
CA ILE A 307 -20.65 0.07 39.68
C ILE A 307 -20.55 0.41 41.17
N ARG A 308 -20.60 -0.62 42.02
CA ARG A 308 -20.56 -0.46 43.48
C ARG A 308 -19.32 0.33 43.92
N ASN A 309 -19.55 1.43 44.64
CA ASN A 309 -18.52 2.36 45.14
C ASN A 309 -17.74 3.16 44.07
N PHE A 310 -18.21 3.16 42.82
CA PHE A 310 -17.69 4.00 41.73
C PHE A 310 -18.40 5.35 41.75
N GLY A 311 -17.65 6.42 42.03
CA GLY A 311 -18.21 7.78 42.16
C GLY A 311 -17.75 8.71 41.05
N GLN A 312 -18.36 9.91 40.98
CA GLN A 312 -18.02 10.95 39.98
C GLN A 312 -16.52 11.29 39.96
N LYS A 313 -15.84 11.29 41.12
CA LYS A 313 -14.39 11.52 41.19
C LYS A 313 -13.56 10.43 40.50
N SER A 314 -13.98 9.17 40.58
CA SER A 314 -13.30 8.04 39.91
C SER A 314 -13.51 8.04 38.39
N ILE A 315 -14.68 8.53 37.94
CA ILE A 315 -14.97 8.70 36.51
C ILE A 315 -14.08 9.78 35.92
N ASN A 316 -14.00 10.95 36.55
CA ASN A 316 -13.17 12.04 36.07
C ASN A 316 -11.70 11.63 36.02
N GLU A 317 -11.21 10.95 37.06
CA GLU A 317 -9.84 10.39 37.09
C GLU A 317 -9.57 9.43 35.92
N LEU A 318 -10.52 8.53 35.63
CA LEU A 318 -10.40 7.58 34.53
C LEU A 318 -10.34 8.27 33.16
N PHE A 319 -11.24 9.23 32.90
CA PHE A 319 -11.26 9.96 31.63
C PHE A 319 -10.06 10.89 31.46
N ASP A 320 -9.54 11.49 32.54
CA ASP A 320 -8.32 12.31 32.51
C ASP A 320 -7.06 11.47 32.19
N VAL A 321 -6.97 10.25 32.72
CA VAL A 321 -5.86 9.33 32.42
C VAL A 321 -5.95 8.79 30.99
N LEU A 322 -7.16 8.51 30.50
CA LEU A 322 -7.39 8.06 29.11
C LEU A 322 -7.10 9.17 28.10
N SER A 323 -7.45 10.43 28.41
CA SER A 323 -7.13 11.59 27.56
C SER A 323 -5.61 11.83 27.51
N THR A 324 -4.93 11.75 28.65
CA THR A 324 -3.48 11.95 28.73
C THR A 324 -2.69 10.90 27.93
N LYS A 325 -3.22 9.67 27.80
CA LYS A 325 -2.60 8.60 27.02
C LYS A 325 -3.06 8.56 25.54
N GLY A 326 -3.92 9.48 25.10
CA GLY A 326 -4.41 9.54 23.72
C GLY A 326 -5.30 8.34 23.34
N LEU A 327 -5.99 7.75 24.31
CA LEU A 327 -6.81 6.55 24.15
C LEU A 327 -8.31 6.85 23.97
N LEU A 328 -8.68 8.12 23.79
CA LEU A 328 -10.07 8.53 23.56
C LEU A 328 -10.36 8.61 22.06
N PRO A 329 -11.53 8.10 21.59
CA PRO A 329 -12.03 8.37 20.25
C PRO A 329 -12.22 9.87 20.07
N SER A 330 -11.92 10.39 18.87
CA SER A 330 -12.01 11.81 18.51
C SER A 330 -13.42 12.43 18.60
N GLU A 331 -14.46 11.66 18.93
CA GLU A 331 -15.86 12.09 19.03
C GLU A 331 -16.44 12.02 20.46
N SER A 332 -15.64 12.26 21.51
CA SER A 332 -16.16 12.38 22.89
C SER A 332 -16.15 13.81 23.43
N SER A 333 -16.47 14.77 22.56
CA SER A 333 -16.79 16.15 22.92
C SER A 333 -18.22 16.53 22.47
N ASN A 334 -19.23 15.86 23.00
CA ASN A 334 -20.66 16.24 22.94
C ASN A 334 -21.32 15.53 24.14
N SER A 335 -22.12 16.13 25.02
CA SER A 335 -22.67 17.46 25.19
C SER A 335 -23.00 17.61 26.69
N ILE A 336 -22.83 18.82 27.23
CA ILE A 336 -23.49 19.23 28.47
C ILE A 336 -24.96 19.42 28.10
N THR A 337 -25.85 18.65 28.70
CA THR A 337 -27.29 18.96 28.72
C THR A 337 -27.77 18.83 30.16
N GLU A 338 -28.07 19.98 30.76
CA GLU A 338 -28.81 20.10 32.02
C GLU A 338 -30.21 19.48 31.86
N PRO A 339 -30.81 18.91 32.92
CA PRO A 339 -32.16 18.38 32.84
C PRO A 339 -33.18 19.52 32.92
N THR A 340 -33.93 19.75 31.85
CA THR A 340 -35.17 20.53 31.89
C THR A 340 -36.29 19.69 32.49
N GLU A 341 -36.77 20.11 33.66
CA GLU A 341 -38.09 19.81 34.18
C GLU A 341 -39.14 20.42 33.23
N GLU A 342 -40.07 19.61 32.72
CA GLU A 342 -41.43 20.03 32.35
C GLU A 342 -42.27 18.75 32.13
N GLU A 343 -42.90 18.30 33.22
CA GLU A 343 -43.95 17.29 33.24
C GLU A 343 -45.27 17.88 32.70
N GLU A 344 -45.90 17.10 31.81
CA GLU A 344 -47.34 16.87 31.65
C GLU A 344 -48.34 18.01 31.96
N ALA A 345 -48.92 18.57 30.90
CA ALA A 345 -50.28 19.09 30.92
C ALA A 345 -51.14 18.32 29.90
N LEU A 346 -51.99 17.42 30.41
CA LEU A 346 -53.07 16.78 29.67
C LEU A 346 -54.18 17.80 29.36
N PRO A 347 -54.80 17.83 28.16
CA PRO A 347 -56.04 18.56 27.95
C PRO A 347 -57.24 17.72 28.43
N ILE A 348 -58.04 18.31 29.32
CA ILE A 348 -59.39 17.86 29.68
C ILE A 348 -60.32 18.26 28.52
N GLU A 349 -60.98 17.30 27.90
CA GLU A 349 -62.22 17.53 27.13
C GLU A 349 -63.39 17.55 28.13
N GLU A 350 -64.14 18.66 28.17
CA GLU A 350 -65.49 18.70 28.74
C GLU A 350 -66.46 19.20 27.65
N ASP A 351 -67.58 18.47 27.53
CA ASP A 351 -68.87 18.95 27.00
C ASP A 351 -69.54 19.90 28.00
#